data_AF-A0A136HXZ7-F1
#
_entry.id   AF-A0A136HXZ7-F1
#
_cell.length_a   1.000
_cell.length_b   1.000
_cell.length_c   1.000
_cell.angle_alpha   90.00
_cell.angle_beta   90.00
_cell.angle_gamma   90.00
#
_symmetry.space_group_name_H-M   'P 1'
#
loop_
_entity.id
_entity.type
_entity.pdbx_description
1 polymer ?
#
loop_
_entity_poly.entity_id
_entity_poly.type
_entity_poly.pdbx_seq_one_letter_code
_entity_poly.pdbx_strand_id
1 'polypeptide(L)'
;MVDNQDTVRPIDPSITWESSGILANASTQGALFSLYMAMFEHGLADPFRIESPKHEKTQQSELDSLNHYRRPRLQASESDWNAMYVLSQLMSSDIDTARLYQAMYPQPLAQTDDKNRLPDDVINNCTLGAQKRIKNLYNNVIQEDNTLLYDIISNSDTPYSSANASKQQATESIFA
;
A
#
# COMPACT_ATOMS: atom_id res chain seq x y z
N MET A 1 -43.72 11.28 -7.91
CA MET A 1 -43.35 10.35 -6.82
C MET A 1 -42.26 9.46 -7.38
N VAL A 2 -41.02 9.95 -7.35
CA VAL A 2 -39.84 9.27 -7.89
C VAL A 2 -39.04 8.91 -6.66
N ASP A 3 -39.04 7.62 -6.32
CA ASP A 3 -38.24 7.10 -5.23
C ASP A 3 -36.76 7.25 -5.60
N ASN A 4 -36.11 8.21 -4.95
CA ASN A 4 -34.66 8.26 -4.81
C ASN A 4 -34.24 7.02 -4.02
N GLN A 5 -33.78 5.99 -4.72
CA GLN A 5 -32.81 5.06 -4.16
C GLN A 5 -31.65 4.93 -5.13
N ASP A 6 -30.70 5.87 -5.02
CA ASP A 6 -29.31 5.55 -5.22
C ASP A 6 -28.94 4.48 -4.18
N THR A 7 -29.27 3.23 -4.52
CA THR A 7 -28.74 2.07 -3.82
C THR A 7 -27.26 2.04 -4.16
N VAL A 8 -26.47 2.76 -3.37
CA VAL A 8 -25.02 2.57 -3.28
C VAL A 8 -24.85 1.08 -3.03
N ARG A 9 -24.52 0.34 -4.10
CA ARG A 9 -24.30 -1.11 -4.01
C ARG A 9 -23.21 -1.27 -2.97
N PRO A 10 -23.50 -1.93 -1.83
CA PRO A 10 -22.55 -1.99 -0.75
C PRO A 10 -21.29 -2.63 -1.31
N ILE A 11 -20.19 -1.88 -1.21
CA ILE A 11 -18.85 -2.42 -1.23
C ILE A 11 -18.88 -3.64 -0.31
N ASP A 12 -18.28 -4.73 -0.76
CA ASP A 12 -18.18 -5.99 -0.03
C ASP A 12 -18.15 -5.75 1.49
N PRO A 13 -19.15 -6.22 2.25
CA PRO A 13 -19.26 -5.93 3.67
C PRO A 13 -18.03 -6.42 4.46
N SER A 14 -17.23 -7.32 3.89
CA SER A 14 -15.99 -7.80 4.47
C SER A 14 -14.89 -6.73 4.60
N ILE A 15 -14.95 -5.63 3.84
CA ILE A 15 -13.90 -4.60 3.83
C ILE A 15 -13.76 -3.86 5.16
N THR A 16 -14.85 -3.71 5.92
CA THR A 16 -14.86 -2.96 7.18
C THR A 16 -14.68 -3.86 8.40
N TRP A 17 -14.62 -5.19 8.25
CA TRP A 17 -14.61 -6.10 9.41
C TRP A 17 -13.35 -6.01 10.27
N GLU A 18 -12.22 -5.58 9.69
CA GLU A 18 -10.96 -5.33 10.40
C GLU A 18 -11.03 -4.02 11.20
N SER A 19 -11.46 -2.92 10.58
CA SER A 19 -11.58 -1.61 11.24
C SER A 19 -12.75 -1.49 12.21
N SER A 20 -13.84 -2.21 11.98
CA SER A 20 -15.03 -2.24 12.85
C SER A 20 -14.88 -3.18 14.06
N GLY A 21 -13.83 -3.99 14.12
CA GLY A 21 -13.61 -4.94 15.22
C GLY A 21 -14.52 -6.18 15.19
N ILE A 22 -15.30 -6.39 14.12
CA ILE A 22 -16.18 -7.56 13.96
C ILE A 22 -15.38 -8.87 14.00
N LEU A 23 -14.19 -8.91 13.37
CA LEU A 23 -13.29 -10.06 13.45
C LEU A 23 -12.77 -10.32 14.85
N ALA A 24 -12.42 -9.26 15.59
CA ALA A 24 -11.93 -9.38 16.97
C ALA A 24 -13.02 -9.91 17.91
N ASN A 25 -14.26 -9.44 17.75
CA ASN A 25 -15.40 -9.93 18.52
C ASN A 25 -15.74 -11.40 18.18
N ALA A 26 -15.63 -11.77 16.91
CA ALA A 26 -15.82 -13.13 16.42
C ALA A 26 -14.77 -14.13 16.93
N SER A 27 -13.58 -13.68 17.35
CA SER A 27 -12.47 -14.54 17.79
C SER A 27 -12.83 -15.50 18.93
N THR A 28 -13.81 -15.12 19.76
CA THR A 28 -14.34 -15.96 20.85
C THR A 28 -15.13 -17.17 20.35
N GLN A 29 -15.62 -17.13 19.11
CA GLN A 29 -16.40 -18.17 18.46
C GLN A 29 -15.65 -18.69 17.22
N GLY A 30 -14.85 -19.74 17.40
CA GLY A 30 -13.94 -20.25 16.35
C GLY A 30 -14.61 -20.54 15.00
N ALA A 31 -15.83 -21.07 14.98
CA ALA A 31 -16.57 -21.35 13.74
C ALA A 31 -16.98 -20.07 13.00
N LEU A 32 -17.51 -19.08 13.72
CA LEU A 32 -17.92 -17.80 13.16
C LEU A 32 -16.70 -17.00 12.69
N PHE A 33 -15.63 -16.99 13.48
CA PHE A 33 -14.34 -16.43 13.08
C PHE A 33 -13.80 -17.06 11.79
N SER A 34 -13.84 -18.39 11.69
CA SER A 34 -13.37 -19.09 10.48
C SER A 34 -14.19 -18.72 9.23
N LEU A 35 -15.50 -18.54 9.38
CA LEU A 35 -16.38 -18.12 8.28
C LEU A 35 -16.08 -16.67 7.85
N TYR A 36 -15.93 -15.75 8.81
CA TYR A 36 -15.58 -14.37 8.50
C TYR A 36 -14.19 -14.25 7.89
N MET A 37 -13.21 -15.03 8.36
CA MET A 37 -11.89 -15.09 7.74
C MET A 37 -11.93 -15.61 6.30
N ALA A 38 -12.71 -16.65 6.03
CA ALA A 38 -12.86 -17.16 4.67
C ALA A 38 -13.51 -16.13 3.74
N MET A 39 -14.57 -15.45 4.19
CA MET A 39 -15.19 -14.37 3.43
C MET A 39 -14.22 -13.19 3.20
N PHE A 40 -13.42 -12.82 4.21
CA PHE A 40 -12.43 -11.75 4.14
C PHE A 40 -11.28 -12.05 3.17
N GLU A 41 -10.78 -13.29 3.16
CA GLU A 41 -9.70 -13.72 2.27
C GLU A 41 -10.11 -13.63 0.78
N HIS A 42 -11.39 -13.86 0.49
CA HIS A 42 -11.95 -13.76 -0.85
C HIS A 42 -12.35 -12.35 -1.27
N GLY A 43 -12.33 -11.38 -0.35
CA GLY A 43 -12.58 -9.98 -0.69
C GLY A 43 -11.61 -9.52 -1.79
N LEU A 44 -12.12 -8.80 -2.78
CA LEU A 44 -11.30 -8.24 -3.87
C LEU A 44 -10.90 -6.79 -3.61
N ALA A 45 -11.62 -6.10 -2.73
CA ALA A 45 -11.36 -4.71 -2.40
C ALA A 45 -10.28 -4.61 -1.32
N ASP A 46 -9.28 -3.77 -1.57
CA ASP A 46 -8.34 -3.34 -0.53
C ASP A 46 -8.91 -2.13 0.22
N PRO A 47 -8.57 -1.95 1.51
CA PRO A 47 -8.99 -0.76 2.24
C PRO A 47 -8.47 0.51 1.54
N PHE A 48 -9.27 1.57 1.58
CA PHE A 48 -8.89 2.86 1.01
C PHE A 48 -7.65 3.40 1.71
N ARG A 49 -6.65 3.84 0.94
CA ARG A 49 -5.45 4.47 1.48
C ARG A 49 -5.23 5.82 0.83
N ILE A 50 -4.95 6.82 1.66
CA ILE A 50 -4.55 8.15 1.22
C ILE A 50 -3.10 8.07 0.75
N GLU A 51 -2.78 8.65 -0.41
CA GLU A 51 -1.40 8.71 -0.89
C GLU A 51 -0.51 9.46 0.10
N SER A 52 0.56 8.83 0.57
CA SER A 52 1.56 9.52 1.38
C SER A 52 2.31 10.53 0.51
N PRO A 53 2.66 11.72 1.05
CA PRO A 53 3.41 12.71 0.30
C PRO A 53 4.72 12.11 -0.20
N LYS A 54 5.03 12.31 -1.49
CA LYS A 54 6.31 11.89 -2.07
C LYS A 54 7.44 12.62 -1.33
N HIS A 55 8.17 11.89 -0.49
CA HIS A 55 9.41 12.42 0.09
C HIS A 55 10.41 12.72 -1.03
N GLU A 56 10.83 13.97 -1.13
CA GLU A 56 11.84 14.40 -2.09
C GLU A 56 13.20 13.78 -1.74
N LYS A 57 13.88 13.22 -2.75
CA LYS A 57 15.16 12.49 -2.67
C LYS A 57 16.37 13.41 -2.48
N THR A 58 16.34 14.31 -1.50
CA THR A 58 17.23 15.47 -1.54
C THR A 58 18.63 15.21 -0.95
N GLN A 59 18.77 14.37 0.10
CA GLN A 59 20.07 14.28 0.80
C GLN A 59 21.03 13.18 0.29
N GLN A 60 20.52 12.06 -0.23
CA GLN A 60 21.38 10.96 -0.69
C GLN A 60 22.12 11.27 -1.99
N SER A 61 21.47 12.02 -2.89
CA SER A 61 22.06 12.41 -4.18
C SER A 61 23.24 13.39 -3.99
N GLU A 62 23.14 14.32 -3.04
CA GLU A 62 24.22 15.22 -2.68
C GLU A 62 25.42 14.46 -2.08
N LEU A 63 25.18 13.50 -1.18
CA LEU A 63 26.22 12.65 -0.60
C LEU A 63 26.89 11.72 -1.63
N ASP A 64 26.14 11.27 -2.63
CA ASP A 64 26.67 10.46 -3.73
C ASP A 64 27.61 11.28 -4.62
N SER A 65 27.32 12.57 -4.85
CA SER A 65 28.19 13.46 -5.63
C SER A 65 29.54 13.74 -4.96
N LEU A 66 29.58 13.71 -3.62
CA LEU A 66 30.79 13.97 -2.84
C LEU A 66 31.74 12.77 -2.80
N ASN A 67 31.25 11.56 -3.08
CA ASN A 67 32.08 10.36 -3.07
C ASN A 67 32.66 10.06 -4.45
N HIS A 68 34.00 10.02 -4.54
CA HIS A 68 34.71 9.69 -5.78
C HIS A 68 35.03 8.20 -5.94
N TYR A 69 34.78 7.39 -4.90
CA TYR A 69 34.98 5.94 -4.99
C TYR A 69 33.81 5.26 -5.69
N ARG A 70 34.12 4.25 -6.49
CA ARG A 70 33.11 3.44 -7.18
C ARG A 70 32.32 2.62 -6.18
N ARG A 71 30.98 2.75 -6.21
CA ARG A 71 30.07 1.97 -5.37
C ARG A 71 29.44 0.81 -6.16
N PRO A 72 29.17 -0.33 -5.51
CA PRO A 72 28.30 -1.35 -6.08
C PRO A 72 26.92 -0.72 -6.36
N ARG A 73 26.40 -0.95 -7.56
CA ARG A 73 25.07 -0.47 -7.94
C ARG A 73 24.00 -1.33 -7.27
N LEU A 74 22.85 -0.74 -6.96
CA LEU A 74 21.72 -1.45 -6.36
C LEU A 74 21.07 -2.43 -7.35
N GLN A 75 21.02 -2.05 -8.62
CA GLN A 75 20.50 -2.86 -9.73
C GLN A 75 21.58 -3.19 -10.75
N ALA A 76 21.43 -4.32 -11.42
CA ALA A 76 22.34 -4.79 -12.46
C ALA A 76 22.09 -4.06 -13.79
N SER A 77 23.17 -3.62 -14.44
CA SER A 77 23.18 -3.13 -15.81
C SER A 77 23.77 -4.16 -16.77
N GLU A 78 23.52 -4.03 -18.07
CA GLU A 78 24.11 -4.90 -19.10
C GLU A 78 25.65 -4.93 -19.05
N SER A 79 26.27 -3.78 -18.76
CA SER A 79 27.72 -3.68 -18.58
C SER A 79 28.26 -4.54 -17.45
N ASP A 80 27.45 -4.75 -16.41
CA ASP A 80 27.88 -5.44 -15.19
C ASP A 80 27.95 -6.97 -15.44
N TRP A 81 27.09 -7.49 -16.32
CA TRP A 81 27.17 -8.88 -16.78
C TRP A 81 28.47 -9.17 -17.56
N ASN A 82 28.89 -8.24 -18.40
CA ASN A 82 30.18 -8.34 -19.10
C ASN A 82 31.36 -8.31 -18.12
N ALA A 83 31.30 -7.44 -17.10
CA ALA A 83 32.30 -7.41 -16.05
C ALA A 83 32.33 -8.73 -15.25
N MET A 84 31.17 -9.31 -14.96
CA MET A 84 31.08 -10.61 -14.28
C MET A 84 31.67 -11.75 -15.12
N TYR A 85 31.45 -11.73 -16.44
CA TYR A 85 32.06 -12.70 -17.35
C TYR A 85 33.59 -12.60 -17.34
N VAL A 86 34.16 -11.39 -17.47
CA VAL A 86 35.61 -11.18 -17.40
C VAL A 86 36.17 -11.60 -16.04
N LEU A 87 35.48 -11.26 -14.95
CA LEU A 87 35.88 -11.67 -13.61
C LEU A 87 35.93 -13.19 -13.46
N SER A 88 34.94 -13.91 -14.03
CA SER A 88 34.92 -15.38 -13.98
C SER A 88 36.10 -16.01 -14.73
N GLN A 89 36.50 -15.43 -15.86
CA GLN A 89 37.68 -15.85 -16.61
C GLN A 89 38.95 -15.58 -15.82
N LEU A 90 39.07 -14.40 -15.21
CA LEU A 90 40.24 -14.02 -14.40
C LEU A 90 40.37 -14.88 -13.14
N MET A 91 39.27 -15.17 -12.45
CA MET A 91 39.27 -16.06 -11.28
C MET A 91 39.78 -17.48 -11.62
N SER A 92 39.59 -17.92 -12.87
CA SER A 92 40.07 -19.23 -13.33
C SER A 92 41.58 -19.26 -13.63
N SER A 93 42.19 -18.10 -13.94
CA SER A 93 43.60 -18.00 -14.33
C SER A 93 44.48 -17.42 -13.23
N ASP A 94 44.13 -16.25 -12.70
CA ASP A 94 44.92 -15.48 -11.74
C ASP A 94 44.02 -14.73 -10.74
N ILE A 95 44.11 -15.15 -9.49
CA ILE A 95 43.26 -14.65 -8.41
C ILE A 95 43.61 -13.22 -7.98
N ASP A 96 44.87 -12.79 -8.14
CA ASP A 96 45.30 -11.47 -7.67
C ASP A 96 44.82 -10.38 -8.64
N THR A 97 44.91 -10.65 -9.95
CA THR A 97 44.28 -9.79 -10.96
C THR A 97 42.76 -9.79 -10.83
N ALA A 98 42.14 -10.92 -10.49
CA ALA A 98 40.69 -11.00 -10.24
C ALA A 98 40.26 -10.10 -9.08
N ARG A 99 41.02 -10.09 -7.98
CA ARG A 99 40.76 -9.20 -6.83
C ARG A 99 40.86 -7.74 -7.20
N LEU A 100 41.88 -7.36 -7.96
CA LEU A 100 42.02 -5.99 -8.46
C LEU A 100 40.84 -5.61 -9.37
N TYR A 101 40.46 -6.51 -10.28
CA TYR A 101 39.35 -6.29 -11.19
C TYR A 101 38.03 -6.10 -10.45
N GLN A 102 37.77 -6.89 -9.41
CA GLN A 102 36.60 -6.76 -8.56
C GLN A 102 36.59 -5.44 -7.78
N ALA A 103 37.75 -4.96 -7.30
CA ALA A 103 37.86 -3.66 -6.63
C ALA A 103 37.60 -2.50 -7.61
N MET A 104 38.03 -2.63 -8.86
CA MET A 104 37.79 -1.63 -9.91
C MET A 104 36.35 -1.65 -10.43
N TYR A 105 35.70 -2.81 -10.50
CA TYR A 105 34.34 -3.01 -11.03
C TYR A 105 33.50 -3.80 -10.02
N PRO A 106 32.93 -3.11 -9.01
CA PRO A 106 32.13 -3.78 -7.99
C PRO A 106 30.86 -4.33 -8.63
N GLN A 107 30.53 -5.57 -8.26
CA GLN A 107 29.32 -6.25 -8.73
C GLN A 107 28.06 -5.61 -8.14
N PRO A 108 26.93 -5.62 -8.88
CA PRO A 108 25.67 -5.08 -8.37
C PRO A 108 25.13 -5.95 -7.23
N LEU A 109 24.35 -5.32 -6.33
CA LEU A 109 23.79 -6.01 -5.17
C LEU A 109 22.60 -6.89 -5.53
N ALA A 110 21.75 -6.43 -6.45
CA ALA A 110 20.58 -7.15 -6.91
C ALA A 110 20.41 -7.02 -8.43
N GLN A 111 19.63 -7.93 -9.02
CA GLN A 111 19.26 -7.86 -10.43
C GLN A 111 18.32 -6.67 -10.70
N THR A 112 17.37 -6.42 -9.81
CA THR A 112 16.36 -5.35 -9.90
C THR A 112 16.25 -4.64 -8.55
N ASP A 113 16.27 -3.30 -8.54
CA ASP A 113 16.12 -2.48 -7.33
C ASP A 113 14.65 -2.06 -7.12
N ASP A 114 13.78 -3.05 -6.92
CA ASP A 114 12.36 -2.80 -6.69
C ASP A 114 11.97 -3.26 -5.27
N LYS A 115 11.83 -2.30 -4.35
CA LYS A 115 11.40 -2.57 -2.97
C LYS A 115 10.05 -3.29 -2.88
N ASN A 116 9.16 -3.06 -3.84
CA ASN A 116 7.80 -3.58 -3.84
C ASN A 116 7.65 -4.85 -4.69
N ARG A 117 8.72 -5.32 -5.33
CA ARG A 117 8.64 -6.49 -6.21
C ARG A 117 8.71 -7.77 -5.38
N LEU A 118 7.63 -8.54 -5.44
CA LEU A 118 7.61 -9.92 -4.95
C LEU A 118 8.03 -10.88 -6.09
N PRO A 119 8.69 -11.99 -5.77
CA PRO A 119 9.02 -13.01 -6.77
C PRO A 119 7.74 -13.69 -7.28
N ASP A 120 7.72 -14.02 -8.58
CA ASP A 120 6.53 -14.57 -9.25
C ASP A 120 6.06 -15.89 -8.64
N ASP A 121 6.98 -16.72 -8.15
CA ASP A 121 6.67 -17.98 -7.47
C ASP A 121 5.84 -17.77 -6.20
N VAL A 122 6.13 -16.71 -5.45
CA VAL A 122 5.37 -16.36 -4.24
C VAL A 122 3.99 -15.86 -4.63
N ILE A 123 3.90 -15.01 -5.66
CA ILE A 123 2.62 -14.49 -6.16
C ILE A 123 1.74 -15.64 -6.64
N ASN A 124 2.30 -16.57 -7.41
CA ASN A 124 1.57 -17.71 -7.96
C ASN A 124 1.09 -18.70 -6.88
N ASN A 125 1.76 -18.75 -5.73
CA ASN A 125 1.33 -19.57 -4.58
C ASN A 125 0.19 -18.92 -3.77
N CYS A 126 0.04 -17.60 -3.83
CA CYS A 126 -1.05 -16.91 -3.15
C CYS A 126 -2.42 -17.23 -3.77
N THR A 127 -3.49 -17.02 -3.00
CA THR A 127 -4.86 -17.16 -3.49
C THR A 127 -5.19 -16.20 -4.63
N LEU A 128 -6.16 -16.55 -5.48
CA LEU A 128 -6.53 -15.75 -6.65
C LEU A 128 -6.94 -14.31 -6.30
N GLY A 129 -7.56 -14.10 -5.14
CA GLY A 129 -7.90 -12.76 -4.63
C GLY A 129 -6.65 -11.93 -4.37
N ALA A 130 -5.69 -12.49 -3.64
CA ALA A 130 -4.39 -11.85 -3.36
C ALA A 130 -3.59 -11.58 -4.64
N GLN A 131 -3.59 -12.50 -5.61
CA GLN A 131 -2.93 -12.29 -6.91
C GLN A 131 -3.50 -11.08 -7.66
N LYS A 132 -4.83 -10.91 -7.64
CA LYS A 132 -5.51 -9.78 -8.29
C LYS A 132 -5.23 -8.45 -7.59
N ARG A 133 -5.14 -8.46 -6.26
CA ARG A 133 -4.75 -7.30 -5.42
C ARG A 133 -3.31 -6.87 -5.69
N ILE A 134 -2.36 -7.81 -5.65
CA ILE A 134 -0.93 -7.52 -5.90
C ILE A 134 -0.70 -6.96 -7.32
N LYS A 135 -1.48 -7.43 -8.31
CA LYS A 135 -1.43 -6.88 -9.68
C LYS A 135 -2.05 -5.48 -9.80
N ASN A 136 -2.51 -4.87 -8.70
CA ASN A 136 -3.11 -3.54 -8.64
C ASN A 136 -4.25 -3.34 -9.65
N LEU A 137 -5.00 -4.42 -9.94
CA LEU A 137 -6.16 -4.35 -10.83
C LEU A 137 -7.33 -3.56 -10.19
N TYR A 138 -7.33 -3.44 -8.86
CA TYR A 138 -8.33 -2.74 -8.08
C TYR A 138 -7.64 -1.75 -7.12
N ASN A 139 -7.24 -0.58 -7.62
CA ASN A 139 -6.63 0.45 -6.79
C ASN A 139 -7.70 1.30 -6.09
N ASN A 140 -7.70 1.25 -4.76
CA ASN A 140 -8.52 2.11 -3.89
C ASN A 140 -7.69 3.26 -3.31
N VAL A 141 -6.80 3.81 -4.13
CA VAL A 141 -5.92 4.91 -3.75
C VAL A 141 -6.61 6.23 -4.09
N ILE A 142 -6.89 7.02 -3.05
CA ILE A 142 -7.52 8.33 -3.19
C ILE A 142 -6.39 9.36 -3.11
N GLN A 143 -6.29 10.21 -4.12
CA GLN A 143 -5.38 11.36 -4.11
C GLN A 143 -5.87 12.37 -3.08
N GLU A 144 -5.00 12.80 -2.17
CA GLU A 144 -5.32 13.82 -1.19
C GLU A 144 -5.52 15.16 -1.91
N ASP A 145 -6.72 15.74 -1.82
CA ASP A 145 -6.99 17.11 -2.27
C ASP A 145 -7.01 18.05 -1.06
N ASN A 146 -5.86 18.65 -0.79
CA ASN A 146 -5.67 19.53 0.37
C ASN A 146 -6.49 20.84 0.25
N THR A 147 -7.08 21.14 -0.91
CA THR A 147 -7.83 22.39 -1.13
C THR A 147 -9.25 22.33 -0.58
N LEU A 148 -9.83 21.13 -0.44
CA LEU A 148 -11.18 20.93 0.11
C LEU A 148 -11.25 21.10 1.63
N LEU A 149 -10.11 21.20 2.31
CA LEU A 149 -10.06 21.38 3.76
C LEU A 149 -10.64 22.75 4.17
N TYR A 150 -10.53 23.77 3.32
CA TYR A 150 -11.11 25.11 3.55
C TYR A 150 -12.65 25.11 3.52
N ASP A 151 -13.26 24.25 2.71
CA ASP A 151 -14.72 24.10 2.64
C ASP A 151 -15.29 23.40 3.88
N ILE A 152 -14.53 22.47 4.47
CA ILE A 152 -14.92 21.79 5.71
C ILE A 152 -14.83 22.77 6.89
N ILE A 153 -13.77 23.57 6.96
CA ILE A 153 -13.58 24.57 8.03
C ILE A 153 -14.69 25.63 7.96
N SER A 154 -14.96 26.18 6.78
CA SER A 154 -16.00 27.20 6.60
C SER A 154 -17.41 26.70 6.94
N ASN A 155 -17.71 25.42 6.70
CA ASN A 155 -18.96 24.81 7.14
C ASN A 155 -19.00 24.55 8.66
N SER A 156 -17.85 24.32 9.31
CA SER A 156 -17.76 24.05 10.76
C SER A 156 -17.91 25.30 11.65
N ASP A 157 -17.67 26.49 11.10
CA ASP A 157 -17.90 27.78 11.79
C ASP A 157 -19.39 28.14 11.88
N THR A 158 -20.29 27.33 11.30
CA THR A 158 -21.72 27.44 11.62
C THR A 158 -21.98 26.80 12.98
N PRO A 159 -22.31 27.57 14.04
CA PRO A 159 -22.63 26.98 15.32
C PRO A 159 -23.86 26.08 15.13
N TYR A 160 -23.72 24.81 15.54
CA TYR A 160 -24.77 23.81 15.63
C TYR A 160 -26.17 24.43 15.69
N SER A 161 -26.84 24.50 14.54
CA SER A 161 -28.28 24.76 14.53
C SER A 161 -28.91 23.49 15.11
N SER A 162 -29.38 23.62 16.35
CA SER A 162 -30.09 22.62 17.14
C SER A 162 -31.43 22.25 16.49
N ALA A 163 -31.41 21.62 15.32
CA ALA A 163 -32.61 21.17 14.62
C ALA A 163 -33.17 19.83 15.13
N ASN A 164 -32.73 19.36 16.31
CA ASN A 164 -33.27 18.17 16.99
C ASN A 164 -33.94 18.49 18.35
N ALA A 165 -34.35 19.74 18.61
CA ALA A 165 -35.10 20.10 19.81
C ALA A 165 -36.63 20.06 19.65
N SER A 166 -37.16 19.96 18.44
CA SER A 166 -38.61 20.12 18.16
C SER A 166 -39.40 18.82 17.99
N LYS A 167 -38.79 17.64 18.14
CA LYS A 167 -39.51 16.34 18.05
C LYS A 167 -39.89 15.70 19.39
N GLN A 168 -39.58 16.34 20.52
CA GLN A 168 -39.87 15.79 21.86
C GLN A 168 -40.99 16.51 22.63
N GLN A 169 -41.60 17.58 22.11
CA GLN A 169 -42.65 18.32 22.82
C GLN A 169 -44.09 18.05 22.35
N ALA A 170 -44.32 17.11 21.43
CA ALA A 170 -45.66 16.82 20.91
C ALA A 170 -46.37 15.61 21.55
N THR A 171 -45.80 14.99 22.60
CA THR A 171 -46.39 13.79 23.25
C THR A 171 -46.77 13.97 24.72
N GLU A 172 -46.78 15.19 25.26
CA GLU A 172 -47.23 15.48 26.63
C GLU A 172 -48.39 16.48 26.67
N SER A 173 -49.51 16.17 25.99
CA SER A 173 -50.77 16.89 26.20
C SER A 173 -52.00 16.09 25.75
N ILE A 174 -52.06 14.78 26.03
CA ILE A 174 -53.27 13.96 25.77
C ILE A 174 -53.79 13.20 27.02
N PHE A 175 -53.15 13.30 28.19
CA PHE A 175 -53.72 12.74 29.42
C PHE A 175 -53.63 13.72 30.59
N ALA A 176 -54.71 14.49 30.78
CA ALA A 176 -55.18 15.02 32.05
C ALA A 176 -56.71 15.14 31.97
#